data_AF-A0A3M2CIM4-F1
#
_entry.id   AF-A0A3M2CIM4-F1
#
_cell.length_a   1.000
_cell.length_b   1.000
_cell.length_c   1.000
_cell.angle_alpha   90.00
_cell.angle_beta   90.00
_cell.angle_gamma   90.00
#
_symmetry.space_group_name_H-M   'P 1'
#
loop_
_entity.id
_entity.type
_entity.pdbx_description
1 polymer ?
#
loop_
_entity_poly.entity_id
_entity_poly.type
_entity_poly.pdbx_seq_one_letter_code
_entity_poly.pdbx_strand_id
1 'polypeptide(L)'
;MNADAAIPPGLPEDVRGLASALVGGVLSACDAGAAVGRVWPAELDNADSVRLLAFGKASVPMAAEAVRRLGARLDEGVVIAPPEWVGRLNDPRVVVYAADHPLPTARNVDAARALEACATGADPGQ
;
A
#
# COMPACT_ATOMS: atom_id res chain seq x y z
N MET A 1 13.26 -7.53 0.76
CA MET A 1 14.53 -7.41 1.52
C MET A 1 15.02 -8.82 1.79
N ASN A 2 16.29 -9.15 1.52
CA ASN A 2 16.81 -10.50 1.79
C ASN A 2 17.04 -10.67 3.30
N ALA A 3 16.39 -11.67 3.92
CA ALA A 3 16.51 -11.94 5.35
C ALA A 3 17.98 -12.20 5.76
N ASP A 4 18.78 -12.78 4.88
CA ASP A 4 20.18 -13.12 5.17
C ASP A 4 21.10 -11.90 5.25
N ALA A 5 20.72 -10.77 4.63
CA ALA A 5 21.51 -9.53 4.69
C ALA A 5 21.50 -8.88 6.08
N ALA A 6 20.54 -9.23 6.94
CA ALA A 6 20.42 -8.72 8.30
C ALA A 6 21.16 -9.58 9.35
N ILE A 7 21.75 -10.71 8.95
CA ILE A 7 22.31 -11.70 9.88
C ILE A 7 23.83 -11.51 9.99
N PRO A 8 24.38 -11.33 11.20
CA PRO A 8 25.81 -11.20 11.39
C PRO A 8 26.63 -12.37 10.81
N PRO A 9 27.82 -12.09 10.24
CA PRO A 9 28.75 -13.14 9.84
C PRO A 9 29.30 -13.89 11.07
N GLY A 10 29.77 -15.13 10.87
CA GLY A 10 30.45 -15.91 11.91
C GLY A 10 29.57 -16.63 12.93
N LEU A 11 28.24 -16.53 12.83
CA LEU A 11 27.32 -17.31 13.66
C LEU A 11 27.38 -18.81 13.32
N PRO A 12 27.25 -19.70 14.33
CA PRO A 12 26.98 -21.13 14.12
C PRO A 12 25.79 -21.36 13.18
N GLU A 13 25.79 -22.46 12.43
CA GLU A 13 24.81 -22.74 11.38
C GLU A 13 23.37 -22.84 11.91
N ASP A 14 23.18 -23.48 13.05
CA ASP A 14 21.89 -23.61 13.75
C ASP A 14 21.35 -22.25 14.22
N VAL A 15 22.22 -21.43 14.81
CA VAL A 15 21.89 -20.07 15.24
C VAL A 15 21.57 -19.18 14.03
N ARG A 16 22.32 -19.32 12.94
CA ARG A 16 22.05 -18.62 11.68
C ARG A 16 20.69 -19.01 11.11
N GLY A 17 20.38 -20.31 11.07
CA GLY A 17 19.09 -20.81 10.59
C GLY A 17 17.91 -20.26 11.39
N LEU A 18 18.01 -20.26 12.73
CA LEU A 18 17.00 -19.65 13.59
C LEU A 18 16.89 -18.14 13.36
N ALA A 19 18.00 -17.42 13.22
CA ALA A 19 18.00 -15.99 12.94
C ALA A 19 17.32 -15.65 11.61
N SER A 20 17.63 -16.38 10.52
CA SER A 20 16.95 -16.23 9.22
C SER A 20 15.44 -16.44 9.36
N ALA A 21 15.03 -17.50 10.07
CA ALA A 21 13.62 -17.80 10.28
C ALA A 21 12.89 -16.70 11.06
N LEU A 22 13.50 -16.17 12.13
CA LEU A 22 12.92 -15.09 12.93
C LEU A 22 12.81 -13.79 12.13
N VAL A 23 13.87 -13.39 11.42
CA VAL A 23 13.85 -12.19 10.57
C VAL A 23 12.79 -12.33 9.47
N GLY A 24 12.75 -13.48 8.79
CA GLY A 24 11.74 -13.77 7.79
C GLY A 24 10.31 -13.72 8.34
N GLY A 25 10.10 -14.32 9.51
CA GLY A 25 8.81 -14.30 10.20
C GLY A 25 8.34 -12.88 10.56
N VAL A 26 9.22 -12.05 11.10
CA VAL A 26 8.91 -10.64 11.42
C VAL A 26 8.60 -9.84 10.15
N LEU A 27 9.43 -9.96 9.11
CA LEU A 27 9.20 -9.25 7.85
C LEU A 27 7.87 -9.67 7.19
N SER A 28 7.55 -10.97 7.22
CA SER A 28 6.27 -11.48 6.72
C SER A 28 5.07 -10.97 7.56
N ALA A 29 5.22 -10.91 8.88
CA ALA A 29 4.20 -10.33 9.76
C ALA A 29 4.00 -8.82 9.51
N CYS A 30 5.03 -8.13 9.02
CA CYS A 30 4.97 -6.71 8.64
C CYS A 30 4.62 -6.47 7.16
N ASP A 31 4.28 -7.51 6.38
CA ASP A 31 3.83 -7.31 5.01
C ASP A 31 2.54 -6.48 4.97
N ALA A 32 2.59 -5.33 4.28
CA ALA A 32 1.56 -4.32 4.34
C ALA A 32 0.24 -4.74 3.66
N GLY A 33 0.33 -5.47 2.55
CA GLY A 33 -0.85 -6.01 1.88
C GLY A 33 -1.52 -7.10 2.73
N ALA A 34 -0.73 -8.05 3.22
CA ALA A 34 -1.22 -9.10 4.10
C ALA A 34 -1.80 -8.54 5.41
N ALA A 35 -1.24 -7.43 5.93
CA ALA A 35 -1.80 -6.74 7.09
C ALA A 35 -3.23 -6.26 6.84
N VAL A 36 -3.50 -5.61 5.71
CA VAL A 36 -4.86 -5.20 5.31
C VAL A 36 -5.80 -6.40 5.27
N GLY A 37 -5.35 -7.52 4.71
CA GLY A 37 -6.15 -8.75 4.67
C GLY A 37 -6.45 -9.34 6.05
N ARG A 38 -5.54 -9.21 7.02
CA ARG A 38 -5.71 -9.73 8.40
C ARG A 38 -6.68 -8.90 9.24
N VAL A 39 -6.71 -7.58 9.05
CA VAL A 39 -7.55 -6.66 9.83
C VAL A 39 -8.66 -6.01 9.01
N TRP A 40 -9.20 -6.76 8.05
CA TRP A 40 -10.25 -6.26 7.15
C TRP A 40 -11.54 -5.91 7.93
N PRO A 41 -12.06 -4.67 7.80
CA PRO A 41 -13.32 -4.29 8.46
C PRO A 41 -14.52 -5.01 7.84
N ALA A 42 -15.35 -5.64 8.68
CA ALA A 42 -16.52 -6.40 8.24
C ALA A 42 -17.62 -5.50 7.63
N GLU A 43 -17.64 -4.22 7.96
CA GLU A 43 -18.57 -3.23 7.41
C GLU A 43 -18.35 -3.04 5.90
N LEU A 44 -17.11 -3.15 5.43
CA LEU A 44 -16.80 -3.08 4.00
C LEU A 44 -17.34 -4.29 3.23
N ASP A 45 -17.63 -5.40 3.92
CA ASP A 45 -18.19 -6.57 3.25
C ASP A 45 -19.65 -6.38 2.84
N ASN A 46 -20.36 -5.46 3.49
CA ASN A 46 -21.77 -5.17 3.23
C ASN A 46 -22.00 -3.78 2.63
N ALA A 47 -20.93 -3.04 2.31
CA ALA A 47 -21.04 -1.74 1.68
C ALA A 47 -21.48 -1.87 0.21
N ASP A 48 -22.42 -1.02 -0.22
CA ASP A 48 -22.89 -0.97 -1.61
C ASP A 48 -21.81 -0.45 -2.56
N SER A 49 -21.05 0.54 -2.10
CA SER A 49 -19.98 1.20 -2.84
C SER A 49 -18.92 1.76 -1.88
N VAL A 50 -17.65 1.63 -2.27
CA VAL A 50 -16.48 2.07 -1.49
C VAL A 50 -15.53 2.80 -2.40
N ARG A 51 -15.07 3.98 -1.96
CA ARG A 51 -13.94 4.69 -2.56
C ARG A 51 -12.66 4.41 -1.79
N LEU A 52 -11.56 4.19 -2.50
CA LEU A 52 -10.27 3.84 -1.92
C LEU A 52 -9.33 5.03 -1.91
N LEU A 53 -8.95 5.49 -0.72
CA LEU A 53 -7.91 6.51 -0.53
C LEU A 53 -6.72 5.86 0.15
N ALA A 54 -5.53 5.91 -0.45
CA ALA A 54 -4.31 5.38 0.17
C ALA A 54 -3.12 6.31 -0.05
N PHE A 55 -2.29 6.51 0.96
CA PHE A 55 -1.10 7.35 0.87
C PHE A 55 0.02 6.84 1.78
N GLY A 56 1.28 7.03 1.37
CA GLY A 56 2.47 6.61 2.09
C GLY A 56 3.32 5.56 1.34
N LYS A 57 4.46 5.16 1.91
CA LYS A 57 5.43 4.28 1.23
C LYS A 57 4.91 2.88 0.91
N ALA A 58 3.94 2.41 1.69
CA ALA A 58 3.32 1.10 1.53
C ALA A 58 1.90 1.18 0.94
N SER A 59 1.49 2.36 0.43
CA SER A 59 0.13 2.58 -0.05
C SER A 59 -0.25 1.66 -1.19
N VAL A 60 0.67 1.37 -2.11
CA VAL A 60 0.42 0.47 -3.26
C VAL A 60 0.12 -0.98 -2.85
N PRO A 61 0.97 -1.70 -2.09
CA PRO A 61 0.64 -3.06 -1.66
C PRO A 61 -0.60 -3.12 -0.75
N MET A 62 -0.85 -2.10 0.07
CA MET A 62 -2.08 -2.01 0.86
C MET A 62 -3.32 -1.85 -0.03
N ALA A 63 -3.24 -0.91 -0.99
CA ALA A 63 -4.31 -0.67 -1.96
C ALA A 63 -4.58 -1.90 -2.82
N ALA A 64 -3.54 -2.62 -3.27
CA ALA A 64 -3.70 -3.82 -4.07
C ALA A 64 -4.55 -4.90 -3.37
N GLU A 65 -4.32 -5.15 -2.07
CA GLU A 65 -5.17 -6.07 -1.30
C GLU A 65 -6.59 -5.53 -1.13
N ALA A 66 -6.74 -4.23 -0.88
CA ALA A 66 -8.05 -3.60 -0.76
C ALA A 66 -8.86 -3.69 -2.06
N VAL A 67 -8.26 -3.38 -3.21
CA VAL A 67 -8.88 -3.54 -4.54
C VAL A 67 -9.35 -4.98 -4.75
N ARG A 68 -8.47 -5.96 -4.47
CA ARG A 68 -8.78 -7.38 -4.62
C ARG A 68 -9.98 -7.81 -3.77
N ARG A 69 -10.08 -7.31 -2.53
CA ARG A 69 -11.18 -7.63 -1.61
C ARG A 69 -12.46 -6.90 -1.92
N LEU A 70 -12.40 -5.62 -2.25
CA LEU A 70 -13.58 -4.83 -2.58
C LEU A 70 -14.25 -5.33 -3.86
N GLY A 71 -13.47 -5.76 -4.85
CA GLY A 71 -14.00 -6.31 -6.10
C GLY A 71 -14.91 -5.28 -6.77
N ALA A 72 -16.15 -5.67 -7.11
CA ALA A 72 -17.11 -4.79 -7.77
C ALA A 72 -17.60 -3.61 -6.91
N ARG A 73 -17.41 -3.65 -5.58
CA ARG A 73 -17.81 -2.56 -4.67
C ARG A 73 -16.86 -1.37 -4.71
N LEU A 74 -15.65 -1.56 -5.26
CA LEU A 74 -14.76 -0.44 -5.50
C LEU A 74 -15.31 0.39 -6.66
N ASP A 75 -15.67 1.63 -6.35
CA ASP A 75 -16.16 2.62 -7.31
C ASP A 75 -14.98 3.29 -8.01
N GLU A 76 -14.16 4.00 -7.23
CA GLU A 76 -12.92 4.62 -7.67
C GLU A 76 -11.88 4.64 -6.53
N GLY A 77 -10.63 4.95 -6.87
CA GLY A 77 -9.60 5.13 -5.87
C GLY A 77 -8.43 6.00 -6.30
N VAL A 78 -7.81 6.64 -5.32
CA VAL A 78 -6.60 7.43 -5.47
C VAL A 78 -5.54 6.90 -4.52
N VAL A 79 -4.37 6.61 -5.07
CA VAL A 79 -3.20 6.14 -4.31
C VAL A 79 -2.06 7.11 -4.51
N ILE A 80 -1.49 7.62 -3.41
CA ILE A 80 -0.29 8.45 -3.43
C ILE A 80 0.90 7.61 -2.96
N ALA A 81 1.92 7.46 -3.81
CA ALA A 81 3.03 6.53 -3.58
C ALA A 81 4.39 7.13 -4.00
N PRO A 82 5.51 6.56 -3.53
CA PRO A 82 6.82 6.92 -4.07
C PRO A 82 6.90 6.62 -5.59
N PRO A 83 7.67 7.38 -6.37
CA PRO A 83 7.69 7.28 -7.84
C PRO A 83 7.94 5.87 -8.37
N GLU A 84 8.77 5.07 -7.70
CA GLU A 84 9.12 3.70 -8.08
C GLU A 84 7.95 2.69 -7.98
N TRP A 85 6.87 3.07 -7.31
CA TRP A 85 5.66 2.26 -7.15
C TRP A 85 4.57 2.58 -8.19
N VAL A 86 4.71 3.66 -8.95
CA VAL A 86 3.72 4.00 -9.99
C VAL A 86 3.70 2.92 -11.07
N GLY A 87 2.50 2.51 -11.48
CA GLY A 87 2.28 1.42 -12.44
C GLY A 87 2.40 0.00 -11.86
N ARG A 88 2.61 -0.14 -10.53
CA ARG A 88 2.65 -1.46 -9.86
C ARG A 88 1.25 -1.95 -9.44
N LEU A 89 0.26 -1.07 -9.37
CA LEU A 89 -1.15 -1.40 -9.19
C LEU A 89 -1.90 -1.11 -10.48
N ASN A 90 -2.45 -2.14 -11.09
CA ASN A 90 -3.18 -2.06 -12.35
C ASN A 90 -4.66 -2.39 -12.11
N ASP A 91 -5.44 -1.38 -11.76
CA ASP A 91 -6.91 -1.43 -11.76
C ASP A 91 -7.42 -0.15 -12.43
N PRO A 92 -8.31 -0.23 -13.43
CA PRO A 92 -8.77 0.94 -14.18
C PRO A 92 -9.52 1.97 -13.32
N ARG A 93 -9.99 1.58 -12.13
CA ARG A 93 -10.68 2.48 -11.19
C ARG A 93 -9.74 3.18 -10.24
N VAL A 94 -8.45 2.83 -10.23
CA VAL A 94 -7.47 3.37 -9.29
C VAL A 94 -6.37 4.14 -10.01
N VAL A 95 -6.20 5.41 -9.66
CA VAL A 95 -5.11 6.24 -10.15
C VAL A 95 -4.00 6.33 -9.12
N VAL A 96 -2.77 6.02 -9.52
CA VAL A 96 -1.59 6.11 -8.65
C VAL A 96 -0.79 7.38 -8.99
N TYR A 97 -0.76 8.34 -8.06
CA TYR A 97 0.05 9.54 -8.15
C TYR A 97 1.41 9.32 -7.48
N ALA A 98 2.48 9.67 -8.18
CA ALA A 98 3.78 9.80 -7.55
C ALA A 98 3.76 10.97 -6.56
N ALA A 99 4.46 10.85 -5.44
CA ALA A 99 4.75 11.97 -4.52
C ALA A 99 6.18 11.87 -4.00
N ASP A 100 6.79 13.03 -3.79
CA ASP A 100 8.22 13.12 -3.46
C ASP A 100 8.43 13.13 -1.93
N HIS A 101 9.58 12.58 -1.50
CA HIS A 101 9.99 12.47 -0.11
C HIS A 101 11.53 12.48 -0.02
N PRO A 102 12.16 13.06 1.02
CA PRO A 102 11.57 13.64 2.24
C PRO A 102 11.00 15.05 2.07
N LEU A 103 11.39 15.76 1.01
CA LEU A 103 10.91 17.12 0.75
C LEU A 103 9.73 17.09 -0.23
N PRO A 104 8.59 17.70 0.11
CA PRO A 104 7.45 17.77 -0.81
C PRO A 104 7.73 18.72 -1.96
N THR A 105 7.13 18.43 -3.12
CA THR A 105 7.14 19.28 -4.31
C THR A 105 5.71 19.63 -4.74
N ALA A 106 5.55 20.35 -5.85
CA ALA A 106 4.25 20.62 -6.46
C ALA A 106 3.46 19.32 -6.75
N ARG A 107 4.17 18.24 -7.08
CA ARG A 107 3.56 16.92 -7.32
C ARG A 107 2.80 16.41 -6.10
N ASN A 108 3.30 16.64 -4.88
CA ASN A 108 2.61 16.27 -3.65
C ASN A 108 1.30 17.04 -3.48
N VAL A 109 1.29 18.33 -3.86
CA VAL A 109 0.09 19.17 -3.80
C VAL A 109 -0.96 18.68 -4.80
N ASP A 110 -0.54 18.39 -6.03
CA ASP A 110 -1.44 17.88 -7.07
C ASP A 110 -2.04 16.52 -6.68
N ALA A 111 -1.23 15.62 -6.13
CA ALA A 111 -1.68 14.33 -5.62
C ALA A 111 -2.68 14.48 -4.45
N ALA A 112 -2.44 15.42 -3.54
CA ALA A 112 -3.34 15.70 -2.43
C ALA A 112 -4.70 16.26 -2.90
N ARG A 113 -4.70 17.13 -3.91
CA ARG A 113 -5.93 17.66 -4.53
C ARG A 113 -6.74 16.55 -5.20
N ALA A 114 -6.09 15.64 -5.92
CA ALA A 114 -6.76 14.49 -6.51
C ALA A 114 -7.39 13.58 -5.44
N LEU A 115 -6.69 13.38 -4.32
CA LEU A 115 -7.20 12.61 -3.19
C LEU A 115 -8.42 13.29 -2.53
N GLU A 116 -8.40 14.61 -2.36
CA GLU A 116 -9.53 15.39 -1.86
C GLU A 116 -10.75 15.32 -2.78
N ALA A 117 -10.54 15.45 -4.09
CA ALA A 117 -11.58 15.30 -5.10
C ALA A 117 -12.26 13.93 -5.01
N CYS A 118 -11.47 12.85 -4.97
CA CYS A 118 -11.98 11.48 -4.77
C CYS A 118 -12.69 11.31 -3.42
N ALA A 119 -12.19 11.91 -2.33
CA ALA A 119 -12.83 11.83 -1.02
C ALA A 119 -14.22 12.47 -0.99
N THR A 120 -14.37 13.61 -1.68
CA THR A 120 -15.62 14.38 -1.72
C THR A 120 -16.57 13.90 -2.82
N GLY A 121 -16.09 13.13 -3.80
CA GLY A 121 -16.84 12.79 -5.01
C GLY A 121 -17.02 14.00 -5.93
N ALA A 122 -16.20 15.04 -5.76
CA ALA A 122 -16.15 16.17 -6.66
C ALA A 122 -15.26 15.80 -7.86
N ASP A 123 -15.78 15.97 -9.08
CA ASP A 123 -14.97 15.85 -10.28
C ASP A 123 -13.92 16.98 -10.28
N PRO A 124 -12.61 16.71 -10.39
CA PRO A 124 -11.57 17.75 -10.39
C PRO A 124 -11.63 18.58 -11.68
N GLY A 125 -12.64 19.45 -11.77
CA GLY A 125 -12.94 20.26 -12.96
C GLY A 125 -14.19 21.15 -12.87
N GLN A 126 -14.88 21.23 -11.72
CA GLN A 126 -15.99 22.18 -11.49
C GLN A 126 -15.70 23.17 -10.37
#